data_AF-A0A846AUK9-F1
#
_entry.id   AF-A0A846AUK9-F1
#
_cell.length_a   1.000
_cell.length_b   1.000
_cell.length_c   1.000
_cell.angle_alpha   90.00
_cell.angle_beta   90.00
_cell.angle_gamma   90.00
#
_symmetry.space_group_name_H-M   'P 1'
#
loop_
_entity.id
_entity.type
_entity.pdbx_description
1 polymer ?
#
loop_
_entity_poly.entity_id
_entity_poly.type
_entity_poly.pdbx_seq_one_letter_code
_entity_poly.pdbx_strand_id
1 'polypeptide(L)'
;MKTVDFISYLQNLGVKLWIEQEQLECYAPKGAMTAELKQNLVERKTEILEFLREVQITQKSVASSIQSVSREQVIPLSFAQQRLWFIEKLGLSSNAYNMPLTLNLVGQLDYVALQKSFNEIMARHETLRTTFSEINGTPVQIIQPPFELKVPRIDLSELTSSEATTKLQQLLQQENELSFNLEVDPPIRAQLFQLGTTEHILQITLHHIASDGWSLTVLPKELSA
;
A
#
# COMPACT_ATOMS: atom_id res chain seq x y z
N MET A 1 0.54 8.05 -37.98
CA MET A 1 0.00 8.14 -36.61
C MET A 1 -0.41 6.74 -36.18
N LYS A 2 0.00 6.28 -34.99
CA LYS A 2 -0.39 4.94 -34.49
C LYS A 2 -1.85 4.98 -34.03
N THR A 3 -2.52 3.82 -33.98
CA THR A 3 -3.92 3.69 -33.56
C THR A 3 -4.17 4.24 -32.16
N VAL A 4 -3.22 4.04 -31.24
CA VAL A 4 -3.26 4.60 -29.87
C VAL A 4 -3.24 6.13 -29.85
N ASP A 5 -2.38 6.74 -30.67
CA ASP A 5 -2.29 8.20 -30.77
C ASP A 5 -3.59 8.79 -31.33
N PHE A 6 -4.20 8.10 -32.31
CA PHE A 6 -5.45 8.51 -32.92
C PHE A 6 -6.63 8.42 -31.94
N ILE A 7 -6.72 7.33 -31.18
CA ILE A 7 -7.76 7.17 -30.15
C ILE A 7 -7.59 8.22 -29.05
N SER A 8 -6.35 8.53 -28.66
CA SER A 8 -6.04 9.58 -27.68
C SER A 8 -6.43 10.96 -28.20
N TYR A 9 -6.18 11.24 -29.48
CA TYR A 9 -6.64 12.45 -30.16
C TYR A 9 -8.17 12.57 -30.15
N LEU A 10 -8.89 11.49 -30.46
CA LEU A 10 -10.36 11.45 -30.42
C LEU A 10 -10.91 11.70 -29.01
N GLN A 11 -10.30 11.11 -27.98
CA GLN A 11 -10.69 11.33 -26.58
C GLN A 11 -10.52 12.80 -26.16
N ASN A 12 -9.44 13.45 -26.60
CA ASN A 12 -9.21 14.88 -26.36
C ASN A 12 -10.26 15.78 -27.03
N LEU A 13 -10.85 15.33 -28.14
CA LEU A 13 -11.99 15.98 -28.80
C LEU A 13 -13.35 15.62 -28.16
N GLY A 14 -13.35 14.82 -27.08
CA GLY A 14 -14.56 14.32 -26.42
C GLY A 14 -15.28 13.24 -27.23
N VAL A 15 -14.66 12.69 -28.28
CA VAL A 15 -15.21 11.60 -29.07
C VAL A 15 -14.97 10.28 -28.32
N LYS A 16 -16.04 9.53 -28.11
CA LYS A 16 -16.00 8.21 -27.46
C LYS A 16 -16.29 7.14 -28.49
N LEU A 17 -15.55 6.04 -28.43
CA LEU A 17 -15.74 4.87 -29.28
C LEU A 17 -16.03 3.65 -28.40
N TRP A 18 -16.95 2.79 -28.81
CA TRP A 18 -17.20 1.50 -28.16
C TRP A 18 -17.61 0.44 -29.19
N ILE A 19 -17.63 -0.82 -28.76
CA ILE A 19 -18.12 -1.92 -29.58
C ILE A 19 -19.51 -2.31 -29.07
N GLU A 20 -20.49 -2.32 -29.96
CA GLU A 20 -21.85 -2.80 -29.70
C GLU A 20 -22.27 -3.72 -30.86
N GLN A 21 -22.72 -4.94 -30.55
CA GLN A 21 -23.13 -5.93 -31.56
C GLN A 21 -22.12 -6.11 -32.73
N GLU A 22 -20.82 -6.18 -32.43
CA GLU A 22 -19.72 -6.31 -33.40
C GLU A 22 -19.55 -5.11 -34.36
N GLN A 23 -20.18 -3.96 -34.06
CA GLN A 23 -19.98 -2.72 -34.80
C GLN A 23 -19.26 -1.68 -33.94
N LEU A 24 -18.48 -0.82 -34.62
CA LEU A 24 -17.84 0.33 -34.01
C LEU A 24 -18.88 1.44 -33.88
N GLU A 25 -19.26 1.73 -32.65
CA GLU A 25 -20.13 2.84 -32.31
C GLU A 25 -19.32 4.05 -31.87
N CYS A 26 -19.87 5.24 -32.10
CA CYS A 26 -19.23 6.48 -31.71
C CYS A 26 -20.21 7.51 -31.19
N TYR A 27 -19.76 8.26 -30.18
CA TYR A 27 -20.37 9.49 -29.71
C TYR A 27 -19.40 10.62 -29.98
N ALA A 28 -19.88 11.73 -30.53
CA ALA A 28 -19.09 12.93 -30.75
C ALA A 28 -19.86 14.19 -30.34
N PRO A 29 -19.23 15.14 -29.62
CA PRO A 29 -19.80 16.45 -29.35
C PRO A 29 -20.18 17.19 -30.64
N LYS A 30 -21.15 18.11 -30.56
CA LYS A 30 -21.62 18.87 -31.72
C LYS A 30 -20.46 19.66 -32.35
N GLY A 31 -20.19 19.42 -33.63
CA GLY A 31 -19.09 20.07 -34.38
C GLY A 31 -17.73 19.35 -34.29
N ALA A 32 -17.57 18.34 -33.43
CA ALA A 32 -16.32 17.57 -33.32
C ALA A 32 -16.11 16.60 -34.50
N MET A 33 -17.18 16.14 -35.14
CA MET A 33 -17.14 15.14 -36.20
C MET A 33 -17.04 15.78 -37.59
N THR A 34 -15.85 16.22 -37.97
CA THR A 34 -15.55 16.79 -39.31
C THR A 34 -15.58 15.71 -40.40
N ALA A 35 -15.69 16.12 -41.67
CA ALA A 35 -15.67 15.17 -42.81
C ALA A 35 -14.35 14.37 -42.88
N GLU A 36 -13.22 15.04 -42.62
CA GLU A 36 -11.91 14.42 -42.54
C GLU A 36 -11.82 13.40 -41.40
N LEU A 37 -12.39 13.72 -40.22
CA LEU A 37 -12.38 12.80 -39.08
C LEU A 37 -13.23 11.55 -39.35
N LYS A 38 -14.39 11.72 -40.00
CA LYS A 38 -15.23 10.59 -40.44
C LYS A 38 -14.48 9.68 -41.41
N GLN A 39 -13.78 10.26 -42.38
CA GLN A 39 -13.00 9.49 -43.34
C GLN A 39 -11.87 8.70 -42.64
N ASN A 40 -11.13 9.33 -41.74
CA ASN A 40 -10.09 8.66 -40.95
C ASN A 40 -10.64 7.53 -40.07
N LEU A 41 -11.83 7.69 -39.48
CA LEU A 41 -12.50 6.64 -38.70
C LEU A 41 -12.89 5.44 -39.57
N VAL A 42 -13.36 5.68 -40.79
CA VAL A 42 -13.73 4.63 -41.74
C VAL A 42 -12.48 3.88 -42.23
N GLU A 43 -11.44 4.61 -42.63
CA GLU A 43 -10.19 4.03 -43.12
C GLU A 43 -9.49 3.15 -42.06
N ARG A 44 -9.63 3.52 -40.78
CA ARG A 44 -9.00 2.82 -39.65
C ARG A 44 -9.96 1.91 -38.87
N LYS A 45 -11.18 1.69 -39.36
CA LYS A 45 -12.25 0.98 -38.63
C LYS A 45 -11.78 -0.39 -38.10
N THR A 46 -11.10 -1.17 -38.94
CA THR A 46 -10.64 -2.52 -38.59
C THR A 46 -9.59 -2.49 -37.48
N GLU A 47 -8.58 -1.63 -37.60
CA GLU A 47 -7.52 -1.49 -36.58
C GLU A 47 -8.08 -1.01 -35.24
N ILE A 48 -9.05 -0.10 -35.27
CA ILE A 48 -9.72 0.41 -34.07
C ILE A 48 -10.57 -0.69 -33.41
N LEU A 49 -11.29 -1.48 -34.21
CA LEU A 49 -12.08 -2.60 -33.70
C LEU A 49 -11.19 -3.66 -33.05
N GLU A 50 -10.07 -4.02 -33.67
CA GLU A 50 -9.10 -4.96 -33.10
C GLU A 50 -8.52 -4.44 -31.80
N PHE A 51 -8.07 -3.17 -31.78
CA PHE A 51 -7.54 -2.54 -30.58
C PHE A 51 -8.57 -2.48 -29.44
N LEU A 52 -9.82 -2.08 -29.73
CA LEU A 52 -10.88 -2.02 -28.72
C LEU A 52 -11.25 -3.42 -28.21
N ARG A 53 -11.18 -4.46 -29.04
CA ARG A 53 -11.35 -5.86 -28.60
C ARG A 53 -10.23 -6.30 -27.67
N GLU A 54 -8.98 -6.02 -28.00
CA GLU A 54 -7.83 -6.34 -27.14
C GLU A 54 -7.94 -5.65 -25.78
N VAL A 55 -8.30 -4.36 -25.78
CA VAL A 55 -8.53 -3.59 -24.56
C VAL A 55 -9.74 -4.15 -23.78
N GLN A 56 -10.84 -4.52 -24.44
CA GLN A 56 -12.02 -5.07 -23.78
C GLN A 56 -11.76 -6.46 -23.19
N ILE A 57 -10.97 -7.31 -23.84
CA ILE A 57 -10.51 -8.60 -23.31
C ILE A 57 -9.63 -8.38 -22.07
N THR A 58 -8.72 -7.40 -22.15
CA THR A 58 -7.84 -7.02 -21.03
C THR A 58 -8.64 -6.39 -19.88
N GLN A 59 -9.70 -5.64 -20.15
CA GLN A 59 -10.57 -5.06 -19.10
C GLN A 59 -11.55 -6.09 -18.51
N LYS A 60 -12.08 -7.01 -19.32
CA LYS A 60 -12.93 -8.12 -18.81
C LYS A 60 -12.14 -9.08 -17.91
N SER A 61 -10.84 -9.27 -18.14
CA SER A 61 -9.99 -10.05 -17.24
C SER A 61 -9.63 -9.29 -15.96
N VAL A 62 -9.78 -7.97 -15.92
CA VAL A 62 -9.43 -7.11 -14.77
C VAL A 62 -10.65 -6.73 -13.91
N ALA A 63 -11.89 -6.97 -14.37
CA ALA A 63 -13.11 -6.62 -13.65
C ALA A 63 -13.86 -7.82 -13.02
N SER A 64 -13.15 -8.85 -12.55
CA SER A 64 -13.75 -9.80 -11.60
C SER A 64 -13.66 -9.24 -10.19
N SER A 65 -14.76 -9.26 -9.43
CA SER A 65 -14.72 -8.92 -8.00
C SER A 65 -13.65 -9.73 -7.29
N ILE A 66 -12.83 -9.07 -6.47
CA ILE A 66 -11.80 -9.72 -5.65
C ILE A 66 -12.50 -10.79 -4.80
N GLN A 67 -12.15 -12.05 -5.03
CA GLN A 67 -12.73 -13.16 -4.29
C GLN A 67 -12.04 -13.28 -2.92
N SER A 68 -12.83 -13.59 -1.89
CA SER A 68 -12.25 -13.97 -0.61
C SER A 68 -11.45 -15.27 -0.77
N VAL A 69 -10.23 -15.27 -0.27
CA VAL A 69 -9.34 -16.44 -0.29
C VAL A 69 -9.46 -17.15 1.07
N SER A 70 -9.67 -18.46 1.09
CA SER A 70 -9.71 -19.23 2.35
C SER A 70 -8.38 -19.08 3.12
N ARG A 71 -8.47 -18.97 4.45
CA ARG A 71 -7.31 -18.94 5.36
C ARG A 71 -6.93 -20.31 5.92
N GLU A 72 -7.68 -21.36 5.54
CA GLU A 72 -7.42 -22.75 5.97
C GLU A 72 -6.33 -23.44 5.15
N GLN A 73 -5.95 -22.85 4.02
CA GLN A 73 -4.91 -23.35 3.13
C GLN A 73 -3.58 -22.62 3.35
N VAL A 74 -2.50 -23.25 2.92
CA VAL A 74 -1.18 -22.62 2.86
C VAL A 74 -1.24 -21.41 1.92
N ILE A 75 -0.90 -20.23 2.43
CA ILE A 75 -0.93 -18.99 1.67
C ILE A 75 0.50 -18.69 1.18
N PRO A 76 0.79 -18.75 -0.13
CA PRO A 76 2.12 -18.43 -0.63
C PRO A 76 2.41 -16.93 -0.47
N LEU A 77 3.69 -16.58 -0.39
CA LEU A 77 4.12 -15.18 -0.53
C LEU A 77 3.78 -14.69 -1.95
N SER A 78 3.38 -13.43 -2.07
CA SER A 78 3.34 -12.74 -3.36
C SER A 78 4.76 -12.66 -3.96
N PHE A 79 4.86 -12.42 -5.27
CA PHE A 79 6.18 -12.32 -5.93
C PHE A 79 7.09 -11.24 -5.32
N ALA A 80 6.51 -10.09 -4.93
CA ALA A 80 7.26 -9.03 -4.27
C ALA A 80 7.77 -9.47 -2.89
N GLN A 81 6.94 -10.17 -2.13
CA GLN A 81 7.32 -10.73 -0.83
C GLN A 81 8.40 -11.82 -0.97
N GLN A 82 8.28 -12.72 -1.95
CA GLN A 82 9.28 -13.77 -2.19
C GLN A 82 10.68 -13.19 -2.43
N ARG A 83 10.76 -12.07 -3.19
CA ARG A 83 12.03 -11.36 -3.39
C ARG A 83 12.63 -10.86 -2.08
N LEU A 84 11.83 -10.23 -1.22
CA LEU A 84 12.30 -9.73 0.07
C LEU A 84 12.68 -10.87 1.01
N TRP A 85 11.88 -11.94 1.05
CA TRP A 85 12.17 -13.14 1.83
C TRP A 85 13.47 -13.82 1.40
N PHE A 86 13.74 -13.88 0.10
CA PHE A 86 15.00 -14.42 -0.40
C PHE A 86 16.21 -13.59 0.07
N ILE A 87 16.10 -12.26 0.04
CA ILE A 87 17.16 -11.36 0.53
C ILE A 87 17.35 -11.56 2.05
N GLU A 88 16.26 -11.76 2.80
CA GLU A 88 16.29 -12.12 4.22
C GLU A 88 17.06 -13.39 4.50
N LYS A 89 16.77 -14.47 3.76
CA LYS A 89 17.45 -15.75 3.94
C LYS A 89 18.93 -15.74 3.58
N LEU A 90 19.39 -14.77 2.78
CA LEU A 90 20.81 -14.58 2.51
C LEU A 90 21.55 -13.85 3.66
N GLY A 91 20.83 -13.37 4.69
CA GLY A 91 21.41 -12.52 5.74
C GLY A 91 21.84 -11.15 5.21
N LEU A 92 21.29 -10.75 4.06
CA LEU A 92 21.61 -9.49 3.39
C LEU A 92 20.58 -8.38 3.70
N SER A 93 19.47 -8.72 4.34
CA SER A 93 18.59 -7.73 4.96
C SER A 93 19.02 -7.52 6.41
N SER A 94 19.59 -6.34 6.65
CA SER A 94 19.53 -5.73 7.96
C SER A 94 18.14 -5.09 8.15
N ASN A 95 18.08 -4.02 8.93
CA ASN A 95 17.07 -2.96 8.89
C ASN A 95 16.85 -2.24 7.53
N ALA A 96 17.51 -2.64 6.42
CA ALA A 96 17.43 -1.93 5.14
C ALA A 96 16.02 -1.82 4.53
N TYR A 97 15.10 -2.69 4.96
CA TYR A 97 13.69 -2.69 4.54
C TYR A 97 12.72 -2.23 5.64
N ASN A 98 13.25 -1.64 6.71
CA ASN A 98 12.44 -0.90 7.67
C ASN A 98 11.88 0.36 7.00
N MET A 99 10.60 0.62 7.25
CA MET A 99 9.86 1.79 6.78
C MET A 99 9.39 2.60 8.00
N PRO A 100 10.26 3.45 8.57
CA PRO A 100 9.90 4.29 9.70
C PRO A 100 8.95 5.43 9.30
N LEU A 101 7.97 5.68 10.16
CA LEU A 101 6.99 6.76 10.07
C LEU A 101 6.92 7.46 11.43
N THR A 102 7.36 8.71 11.47
CA THR A 102 7.32 9.55 12.68
C THR A 102 6.18 10.55 12.58
N LEU A 103 5.30 10.57 13.58
CA LEU A 103 4.17 11.48 13.67
C LEU A 103 4.33 12.41 14.87
N ASN A 104 4.16 13.71 14.64
CA ASN A 104 4.11 14.72 15.70
C ASN A 104 2.66 14.88 16.16
N LEU A 105 2.37 14.54 17.41
CA LEU A 105 1.05 14.63 18.01
C LEU A 105 1.01 15.81 18.98
N VAL A 106 0.16 16.78 18.69
CA VAL A 106 0.01 18.01 19.49
C VAL A 106 -1.37 18.03 20.14
N GLY A 107 -1.40 18.26 21.45
CA GLY A 107 -2.60 18.27 22.28
C GLY A 107 -2.58 17.19 23.36
N GLN A 108 -3.64 17.16 24.17
CA GLN A 108 -3.85 16.10 25.15
C GLN A 108 -4.05 14.77 24.43
N LEU A 109 -3.28 13.75 24.79
CA LEU A 109 -3.32 12.44 24.16
C LEU A 109 -3.99 11.42 25.09
N ASP A 110 -5.10 10.84 24.64
CA ASP A 110 -5.70 9.68 25.31
C ASP A 110 -4.95 8.41 24.89
N TYR A 111 -4.05 7.96 25.76
CA TYR A 111 -3.25 6.76 25.53
C TYR A 111 -4.09 5.48 25.41
N VAL A 112 -5.22 5.41 26.11
CA VAL A 112 -6.11 4.23 26.04
C VAL A 112 -6.81 4.20 24.70
N ALA A 113 -7.26 5.36 24.20
CA ALA A 113 -7.83 5.46 22.87
C ALA A 113 -6.80 5.10 21.80
N LEU A 114 -5.56 5.63 21.89
CA LEU A 114 -4.48 5.30 20.95
C LEU A 114 -4.20 3.79 20.90
N GLN A 115 -4.08 3.14 22.06
CA GLN A 115 -3.86 1.69 22.14
C GLN A 115 -5.01 0.90 21.51
N LYS A 116 -6.27 1.33 21.74
CA LYS A 116 -7.44 0.72 21.10
C LYS A 116 -7.42 0.88 19.59
N SER A 117 -7.06 2.06 19.08
CA SER A 117 -6.97 2.29 17.64
C SER A 117 -5.95 1.36 16.98
N PHE A 118 -4.78 1.15 17.60
CA PHE A 118 -3.82 0.15 17.11
C PHE A 118 -4.39 -1.27 17.12
N ASN A 119 -5.11 -1.67 18.17
CA ASN A 119 -5.71 -2.99 18.26
C ASN A 119 -6.75 -3.22 17.14
N GLU A 120 -7.56 -2.21 16.83
CA GLU A 120 -8.52 -2.29 15.72
C GLU A 120 -7.83 -2.34 14.35
N ILE A 121 -6.78 -1.55 14.15
CA ILE A 121 -5.94 -1.59 12.94
C ILE A 121 -5.33 -2.99 12.76
N MET A 122 -4.77 -3.58 13.83
CA MET A 122 -4.21 -4.94 13.81
C MET A 122 -5.28 -6.00 13.55
N ALA A 123 -6.49 -5.85 14.10
CA ALA A 123 -7.59 -6.76 13.86
C ALA A 123 -8.04 -6.72 12.39
N ARG A 124 -8.16 -5.51 11.84
CA ARG A 124 -8.61 -5.24 10.47
C ARG A 124 -7.60 -5.65 9.40
N HIS A 125 -6.31 -5.39 9.61
CA HIS A 125 -5.27 -5.60 8.59
C HIS A 125 -4.43 -6.82 8.87
N GLU A 126 -4.79 -7.94 8.24
CA GLU A 126 -4.10 -9.22 8.44
C GLU A 126 -2.60 -9.16 8.17
N THR A 127 -2.18 -8.38 7.17
CA THR A 127 -0.76 -8.20 6.78
C THR A 127 0.12 -7.75 7.95
N LEU A 128 -0.42 -6.94 8.88
CA LEU A 128 0.32 -6.42 10.04
C LEU A 128 0.54 -7.48 11.14
N ARG A 129 -0.18 -8.59 11.07
CA ARG A 129 -0.08 -9.75 11.96
C ARG A 129 0.34 -11.03 11.22
N THR A 130 0.88 -10.88 10.02
CA THR A 130 1.41 -12.00 9.23
C THR A 130 2.91 -12.17 9.50
N THR A 131 3.31 -13.38 9.89
CA THR A 131 4.71 -13.81 9.87
C THR A 131 5.00 -14.64 8.62
N PHE A 132 6.27 -14.83 8.31
CA PHE A 132 6.73 -15.45 7.06
C PHE A 132 7.59 -16.66 7.40
N SER A 133 7.30 -17.80 6.78
CA SER A 133 8.03 -19.04 7.04
C SER A 133 8.26 -19.81 5.74
N GLU A 134 8.82 -21.00 5.85
CA GLU A 134 9.05 -21.90 4.73
C GLU A 134 8.54 -23.30 5.07
N ILE A 135 7.68 -23.86 4.20
CA ILE A 135 7.18 -25.23 4.32
C ILE A 135 7.63 -25.98 3.07
N ASN A 136 8.46 -27.02 3.24
CA ASN A 136 8.98 -27.85 2.15
C ASN A 136 9.63 -27.03 1.01
N GLY A 137 10.44 -26.02 1.34
CA GLY A 137 11.12 -25.17 0.36
C GLY A 137 10.24 -24.08 -0.27
N THR A 138 8.97 -23.97 0.14
CA THR A 138 8.05 -22.94 -0.35
C THR A 138 7.84 -21.88 0.72
N PRO A 139 8.14 -20.59 0.45
CA PRO A 139 7.83 -19.50 1.36
C PRO A 139 6.31 -19.31 1.51
N VAL A 140 5.86 -19.17 2.76
CA VAL A 140 4.44 -19.06 3.12
C VAL A 140 4.16 -17.93 4.11
N GLN A 141 2.95 -17.39 4.04
CA GLN A 141 2.41 -16.41 4.98
C GLN A 141 1.65 -17.15 6.09
N ILE A 142 1.93 -16.82 7.34
CA ILE A 142 1.23 -17.33 8.52
C ILE A 142 0.53 -16.15 9.18
N ILE A 143 -0.78 -16.09 9.00
CA ILE A 143 -1.61 -15.02 9.55
C ILE A 143 -1.95 -15.35 11.00
N GLN A 144 -1.40 -14.60 11.95
CA GLN A 144 -1.70 -14.77 13.37
C GLN A 144 -3.09 -14.22 13.71
N PRO A 145 -3.84 -14.78 14.68
CA PRO A 145 -5.08 -14.16 15.14
C PRO A 145 -4.82 -12.72 15.64
N PRO A 146 -5.83 -11.84 15.67
CA PRO A 146 -5.68 -10.50 16.23
C PRO A 146 -5.10 -10.53 17.65
N PHE A 147 -4.12 -9.66 17.90
CA PHE A 147 -3.51 -9.48 19.21
C PHE A 147 -3.21 -7.99 19.46
N GLU A 148 -2.98 -7.65 20.73
CA GLU A 148 -2.65 -6.28 21.12
C GLU A 148 -1.21 -5.93 20.72
N LEU A 149 -1.06 -4.91 19.86
CA LEU A 149 0.26 -4.37 19.53
C LEU A 149 0.77 -3.55 20.71
N LYS A 150 1.91 -3.92 21.28
CA LYS A 150 2.52 -3.13 22.35
C LYS A 150 3.03 -1.79 21.80
N VAL A 151 2.64 -0.70 22.45
CA VAL A 151 3.16 0.65 22.17
C VAL A 151 3.84 1.20 23.44
N PRO A 152 5.14 0.90 23.66
CA PRO A 152 5.85 1.41 24.82
C PRO A 152 5.81 2.94 24.87
N ARG A 153 5.51 3.48 26.06
CA ARG A 153 5.58 4.90 26.36
C ARG A 153 6.90 5.23 27.04
N ILE A 154 7.62 6.18 26.48
CA ILE A 154 8.90 6.67 26.99
C ILE A 154 8.69 8.13 27.38
N ASP A 155 8.74 8.40 28.68
CA ASP A 155 8.60 9.74 29.22
C ASP A 155 9.93 10.48 29.15
N LEU A 156 9.95 11.59 28.41
CA LEU A 156 11.08 12.51 28.28
C LEU A 156 10.71 13.90 28.82
N SER A 157 9.53 14.07 29.43
CA SER A 157 8.98 15.37 29.82
C SER A 157 9.68 16.01 31.03
N GLU A 158 10.44 15.22 31.79
CA GLU A 158 11.26 15.73 32.90
C GLU A 158 12.64 16.27 32.44
N LEU A 159 13.00 16.05 31.18
CA LEU A 159 14.27 16.53 30.61
C LEU A 159 14.14 17.98 30.12
N THR A 160 15.26 18.70 30.07
CA THR A 160 15.28 19.99 29.34
C THR A 160 15.02 19.76 27.85
N SER A 161 14.50 20.76 27.13
CA SER A 161 14.17 20.61 25.70
C SER A 161 15.35 20.13 24.84
N SER A 162 16.58 20.55 25.16
CA SER A 162 17.80 20.13 24.46
C SER A 162 18.16 18.66 24.72
N GLU A 163 18.05 18.24 25.99
CA GLU A 163 18.29 16.85 26.40
C GLU A 163 17.22 15.91 25.84
N ALA A 164 15.95 16.30 25.91
CA ALA A 164 14.83 15.56 25.34
C ALA A 164 15.02 15.34 23.84
N THR A 165 15.39 16.40 23.10
CA THR A 165 15.66 16.31 21.65
C THR A 165 16.79 15.35 21.34
N THR A 166 17.91 15.47 22.06
CA THR A 166 19.08 14.59 21.87
C THR A 166 18.73 13.14 22.18
N LYS A 167 18.01 12.90 23.27
CA LYS A 167 17.61 11.56 23.69
C LYS A 167 16.60 10.94 22.73
N LEU A 168 15.63 11.72 22.24
CA LEU A 168 14.68 11.30 21.23
C LEU A 168 15.39 10.85 19.95
N GLN A 169 16.32 11.65 19.44
CA GLN A 169 17.09 11.30 18.23
C GLN A 169 17.86 9.98 18.40
N GLN A 170 18.49 9.78 19.56
CA GLN A 170 19.17 8.52 19.87
C GLN A 170 18.21 7.33 19.87
N LEU A 171 17.04 7.47 20.50
CA LEU A 171 16.06 6.40 20.59
C LEU A 171 15.44 6.06 19.22
N LEU A 172 15.13 7.08 18.41
CA LEU A 172 14.64 6.90 17.04
C LEU A 172 15.68 6.18 16.17
N GLN A 173 16.96 6.56 16.28
CA GLN A 173 18.05 5.91 15.56
C GLN A 173 18.19 4.44 15.99
N GLN A 174 18.17 4.17 17.29
CA GLN A 174 18.22 2.81 17.84
C GLN A 174 17.07 1.94 17.30
N GLU A 175 15.84 2.45 17.31
CA GLU A 175 14.68 1.72 16.78
C GLU A 175 14.81 1.44 15.28
N ASN A 176 15.31 2.41 14.50
CA ASN A 176 15.54 2.23 13.07
C ASN A 176 16.61 1.16 12.79
N GLU A 177 17.57 0.99 13.69
CA GLU A 177 18.63 -0.01 13.56
C GLU A 177 18.17 -1.44 13.85
N LEU A 178 17.05 -1.63 14.55
CA LEU A 178 16.51 -2.94 14.89
C LEU A 178 15.94 -3.67 13.67
N SER A 179 16.50 -4.82 13.34
CA SER A 179 15.93 -5.75 12.35
C SER A 179 14.65 -6.41 12.87
N PHE A 180 13.75 -6.80 11.96
CA PHE A 180 12.65 -7.70 12.27
C PHE A 180 13.09 -9.15 12.05
N ASN A 181 12.76 -10.05 12.96
CA ASN A 181 12.79 -11.48 12.65
C ASN A 181 11.45 -11.88 12.05
N LEU A 182 11.36 -11.86 10.71
CA LEU A 182 10.11 -12.07 9.97
C LEU A 182 9.42 -13.43 10.22
N GLU A 183 10.11 -14.40 10.82
CA GLU A 183 9.53 -15.69 11.20
C GLU A 183 8.60 -15.62 12.42
N VAL A 184 8.85 -14.68 13.33
CA VAL A 184 8.18 -14.61 14.64
C VAL A 184 7.66 -13.22 14.98
N ASP A 185 8.30 -12.18 14.48
CA ASP A 185 7.93 -10.80 14.74
C ASP A 185 6.83 -10.37 13.75
N PRO A 186 5.76 -9.72 14.23
CA PRO A 186 4.87 -9.02 13.33
C PRO A 186 5.64 -7.89 12.62
N PRO A 187 5.34 -7.59 11.34
CA PRO A 187 6.06 -6.61 10.53
C PRO A 187 5.70 -5.16 10.88
N ILE A 188 5.44 -4.89 12.15
CA ILE A 188 5.10 -3.58 12.71
C ILE A 188 5.63 -3.47 14.16
N ARG A 189 6.20 -2.32 14.49
CA ARG A 189 6.49 -1.87 15.86
C ARG A 189 6.04 -0.44 16.02
N ALA A 190 5.69 -0.05 17.24
CA ALA A 190 5.35 1.33 17.55
C ALA A 190 5.93 1.74 18.91
N GLN A 191 6.33 2.99 19.04
CA GLN A 191 6.80 3.60 20.29
C GLN A 191 6.28 5.02 20.41
N LEU A 192 5.91 5.41 21.62
CA LEU A 192 5.39 6.74 21.92
C LEU A 192 6.33 7.47 22.87
N PHE A 193 6.85 8.60 22.44
CA PHE A 193 7.68 9.49 23.24
C PHE A 193 6.86 10.66 23.71
N GLN A 194 6.83 10.89 25.01
CA GLN A 194 6.17 12.06 25.60
C GLN A 194 7.21 13.13 25.90
N LEU A 195 7.06 14.31 25.28
CA LEU A 195 7.94 15.45 25.48
C LEU A 195 7.35 16.48 26.46
N GLY A 196 6.04 16.44 26.68
CA GLY A 196 5.34 17.31 27.61
C GLY A 196 3.90 16.85 27.86
N THR A 197 3.07 17.73 28.41
CA THR A 197 1.64 17.44 28.63
C THR A 197 0.82 17.43 27.34
N THR A 198 1.30 18.12 26.30
CA THR A 198 0.61 18.27 25.01
C THR A 198 1.50 17.99 23.80
N GLU A 199 2.70 17.45 24.00
CA GLU A 199 3.67 17.21 22.93
C GLU A 199 4.14 15.77 22.97
N HIS A 200 3.88 15.04 21.89
CA HIS A 200 4.23 13.63 21.78
C HIS A 200 4.76 13.32 20.38
N ILE A 201 5.63 12.33 20.30
CA ILE A 201 6.15 11.78 19.05
C ILE A 201 5.78 10.31 19.01
N LEU A 202 5.05 9.90 17.98
CA LEU A 202 4.72 8.51 17.73
C LEU A 202 5.58 8.00 16.59
N GLN A 203 6.46 7.04 16.88
CA GLN A 203 7.23 6.31 15.88
C GLN A 203 6.51 5.02 15.56
N ILE A 204 6.25 4.76 14.28
CA ILE A 204 5.76 3.48 13.79
C ILE A 204 6.77 2.97 12.77
N THR A 205 7.28 1.76 12.95
CA THR A 205 8.20 1.13 12.01
C THR A 205 7.50 -0.08 11.41
N LEU A 206 7.33 -0.08 10.09
CA LEU A 206 6.80 -1.22 9.33
C LEU A 206 7.94 -1.94 8.62
N HIS A 207 7.78 -3.23 8.32
CA HIS A 207 8.65 -3.91 7.36
C HIS A 207 8.04 -3.87 5.95
N HIS A 208 8.86 -3.58 4.93
CA HIS A 208 8.40 -3.45 3.54
C HIS A 208 7.78 -4.74 2.96
N ILE A 209 8.01 -5.89 3.59
CA ILE A 209 7.35 -7.15 3.20
C ILE A 209 5.82 -7.13 3.40
N ALA A 210 5.33 -6.28 4.30
CA ALA A 210 3.91 -6.20 4.67
C ALA A 210 3.26 -4.84 4.31
N SER A 211 4.07 -3.88 3.87
CA SER A 211 3.67 -2.49 3.64
C SER A 211 4.39 -1.90 2.43
N ASP A 212 3.80 -0.87 1.84
CA ASP A 212 4.37 -0.07 0.75
C ASP A 212 4.17 1.43 1.01
N GLY A 213 4.66 2.26 0.09
CA GLY A 213 4.54 3.71 0.20
C GLY A 213 3.10 4.21 0.25
N TRP A 214 2.15 3.49 -0.34
CA TRP A 214 0.72 3.85 -0.26
C TRP A 214 0.17 3.55 1.14
N SER A 215 0.49 2.38 1.67
CA SER A 215 0.08 1.90 3.00
C SER A 215 0.52 2.88 4.10
N LEU A 216 1.71 3.48 3.97
CA LEU A 216 2.19 4.54 4.87
C LEU A 216 1.28 5.78 4.92
N THR A 217 0.51 6.05 3.86
CA THR A 217 -0.45 7.17 3.84
C THR A 217 -1.82 6.80 4.40
N VAL A 218 -2.14 5.51 4.46
CA VAL A 218 -3.42 4.99 4.97
C VAL A 218 -3.37 4.91 6.49
N LEU A 219 -2.26 4.42 7.05
CA LEU A 219 -2.14 4.15 8.48
C LEU A 219 -2.41 5.39 9.37
N PRO A 220 -1.85 6.59 9.10
CA PRO A 220 -2.18 7.78 9.89
C PRO A 220 -3.65 8.18 9.79
N LYS A 221 -4.29 7.96 8.62
CA LYS A 221 -5.70 8.31 8.41
C LYS A 221 -6.62 7.40 9.20
N GLU A 222 -6.31 6.10 9.28
CA GLU A 222 -7.06 5.17 10.13
C GLU A 222 -6.81 5.43 11.61
N LEU A 223 -5.59 5.79 11.99
CA LEU A 223 -5.27 6.10 13.39
C LEU A 223 -6.00 7.34 13.90
N SER A 224 -6.29 8.30 13.01
CA SER A 224 -6.98 9.56 13.34
C SER A 224 -8.50 9.53 13.08
N ALA A 225 -9.06 8.39 12.67
CA ALA A 225 -10.45 8.28 12.22
C ALA A 225 -11.49 8.29 13.36
#